data_AF-A0A553NZE8-F1
#
_entry.id   AF-A0A553NZE8-F1
#
_cell.length_a   1.000
_cell.length_b   1.000
_cell.length_c   1.000
_cell.angle_alpha   90.00
_cell.angle_beta   90.00
_cell.angle_gamma   90.00
#
_symmetry.space_group_name_H-M   'P 1'
#
loop_
_entity.id
_entity.type
_entity.pdbx_description
1 polymer ?
#
loop_
_entity_poly.entity_id
_entity_poly.type
_entity_poly.pdbx_seq_one_letter_code
_entity_poly.pdbx_strand_id
1 'polypeptide(L)'
;MTTINLEEAIAEYGPEELDELEAIEPVNLDTANSPFANMLINMLEGGGRSMRAKVQSGEIDPSAQPYFENGKLYGQDFQALREEAVASGELFTDPEFPPDEKSLYFSESAPYSFEWMRPKELVDNPMLFEGGASRFDINQGELGDCWLLAALANLTLNKKLLYRVVPLDQSFTEDYAGIFHFQFWQYGEWIDVVIDDFLPTRGGKLMFMHSADENELWTALVEKAYAKLHGSYESLKGGSTGEAMVDFTGQIPLVRIRNPWGNEAEWNGAWSDGSPEWQYIPDDEKEILGINFEHDGEFWMSYKDFMKYFDQIEICNLTPDSLEDSEAFCDRPRWEVTSWEGVWLPDKSAGGCRNNLGSFASNPQYLVNVEDPDDSDDDDLCTIIISLMQKGRRALRDEGLDMLTIGFALYYVKDPGAISLPLDTDFFRYTRSAGRSKAFINMREVSQRFRVPPGAYAIVPSTFNPNEFGQFLLRVFSEKKSTCESINE
;
A
#
# COMPACT_ATOMS: atom_id res chain seq x y z
N MET A 1 -13.57 -5.56 39.85
CA MET A 1 -13.74 -4.24 40.49
C MET A 1 -12.37 -3.67 40.78
N THR A 2 -11.85 -2.86 39.86
CA THR A 2 -11.07 -1.64 40.15
C THR A 2 -11.22 -0.77 38.92
N THR A 3 -11.77 0.43 39.10
CA THR A 3 -11.91 1.47 38.08
C THR A 3 -10.75 2.45 38.28
N ILE A 4 -10.09 2.88 37.20
CA ILE A 4 -9.27 4.09 37.20
C ILE A 4 -9.71 4.97 36.01
N ASN A 5 -9.83 6.25 36.33
CA ASN A 5 -10.52 7.33 35.63
C ASN A 5 -9.58 8.01 34.62
N LEU A 6 -10.10 8.45 33.48
CA LEU A 6 -9.35 8.89 32.29
C LEU A 6 -9.32 10.43 32.12
N GLU A 7 -9.08 11.17 33.21
CA GLU A 7 -8.88 12.62 33.16
C GLU A 7 -7.72 13.00 34.09
N GLU A 8 -6.50 13.02 33.54
CA GLU A 8 -5.33 13.85 33.97
C GLU A 8 -4.07 13.37 33.21
N ALA A 9 -3.84 13.89 32.00
CA ALA A 9 -2.52 13.94 31.36
C ALA A 9 -2.53 14.92 30.16
N ILE A 10 -2.76 16.20 30.44
CA ILE A 10 -2.30 17.30 29.56
C ILE A 10 -1.65 18.33 30.47
N ALA A 11 -0.32 18.38 30.49
CA ALA A 11 0.49 19.58 30.71
C ALA A 11 1.98 19.21 30.75
N GLU A 12 2.80 20.07 30.14
CA GLU A 12 4.28 20.11 30.15
C GLU A 12 5.01 19.22 29.13
N TYR A 13 5.13 19.71 27.90
CA TYR A 13 6.40 19.64 27.18
C TYR A 13 6.70 21.02 26.59
N GLY A 14 7.78 21.64 27.07
CA GLY A 14 8.35 22.88 26.54
C GLY A 14 9.49 22.59 25.55
N PRO A 15 10.04 23.61 24.88
CA PRO A 15 10.96 23.46 23.74
C PRO A 15 12.40 22.99 24.06
N GLU A 16 12.70 22.43 25.24
CA GLU A 16 14.08 22.18 25.70
C GLU A 16 14.59 20.72 25.56
N GLU A 17 13.95 19.85 24.77
CA GLU A 17 14.41 18.46 24.54
C GLU A 17 14.84 18.16 23.08
N LEU A 18 15.28 19.17 22.32
CA LEU A 18 15.82 18.97 20.97
C LEU A 18 17.35 18.75 20.93
N ASP A 19 18.08 19.04 22.02
CA ASP A 19 19.54 18.90 22.09
C ASP A 19 20.04 17.54 22.63
N GLU A 20 19.15 16.63 23.07
CA GLU A 20 19.53 15.27 23.53
C GLU A 20 19.30 14.17 22.46
N LEU A 21 18.89 14.52 21.23
CA LEU A 21 18.52 13.57 20.18
C LEU A 21 19.66 13.16 19.20
N GLU A 22 20.91 13.55 19.45
CA GLU A 22 22.07 13.09 18.64
C GLU A 22 22.59 11.69 19.01
N ALA A 23 21.98 10.99 19.97
CA ALA A 23 22.30 9.60 20.27
C ALA A 23 21.29 8.66 19.59
N ILE A 24 21.62 8.19 18.38
CA ILE A 24 20.92 7.07 17.75
C ILE A 24 21.25 5.81 18.55
N GLU A 25 20.39 5.43 19.50
CA GLU A 25 20.40 4.06 20.00
C GLU A 25 19.77 3.13 18.95
N PRO A 26 20.34 1.93 18.73
CA PRO A 26 19.83 0.98 17.75
C PRO A 26 18.44 0.51 18.18
N VAL A 27 17.41 1.00 17.51
CA VAL A 27 16.02 0.59 17.72
C VAL A 27 15.87 -0.84 17.21
N ASN A 28 15.49 -1.74 18.11
CA ASN A 28 15.06 -3.10 17.78
C ASN A 28 13.78 -2.99 16.92
N LEU A 29 13.90 -3.29 15.63
CA LEU A 29 12.81 -3.22 14.65
C LEU A 29 11.81 -4.36 14.90
N ASP A 30 10.86 -4.14 15.81
CA ASP A 30 9.57 -4.84 15.74
C ASP A 30 8.90 -4.41 14.43
N THR A 31 8.83 -5.35 13.48
CA THR A 31 8.47 -5.16 12.07
C THR A 31 7.01 -4.74 11.81
N ALA A 32 6.23 -4.45 12.85
CA ALA A 32 4.78 -4.21 12.73
C ALA A 32 4.40 -2.75 12.37
N ASN A 33 5.28 -1.76 12.57
CA ASN A 33 4.94 -0.33 12.37
C ASN A 33 5.89 0.43 11.43
N SER A 34 6.64 -0.26 10.57
CA SER A 34 7.45 0.42 9.55
C SER A 34 6.54 1.05 8.48
N PRO A 35 6.68 2.35 8.17
CA PRO A 35 5.97 3.00 7.06
C PRO A 35 6.13 2.25 5.73
N PHE A 36 7.25 1.53 5.55
CA PHE A 36 7.50 0.68 4.39
C PHE A 36 6.70 -0.61 4.37
N ALA A 37 6.47 -1.24 5.53
CA ALA A 37 5.62 -2.42 5.63
C ALA A 37 4.17 -2.07 5.25
N ASN A 38 3.68 -0.92 5.72
CA ASN A 38 2.38 -0.38 5.35
C ASN A 38 2.30 -0.01 3.85
N MET A 39 3.38 0.55 3.28
CA MET A 39 3.46 0.82 1.83
C MET A 39 3.36 -0.47 1.00
N LEU A 40 4.09 -1.52 1.37
CA LEU A 40 4.07 -2.81 0.67
C LEU A 40 2.66 -3.41 0.65
N ILE A 41 1.93 -3.37 1.77
CA ILE A 41 0.54 -3.82 1.86
C ILE A 41 -0.35 -3.00 0.92
N ASN A 42 -0.29 -1.66 1.02
CA ASN A 42 -1.10 -0.76 0.18
C ASN A 42 -0.78 -0.88 -1.33
N MET A 43 0.48 -1.18 -1.69
CA MET A 43 0.89 -1.40 -3.08
C MET A 43 0.43 -2.75 -3.64
N LEU A 44 0.33 -3.80 -2.82
CA LEU A 44 -0.22 -5.08 -3.25
C LEU A 44 -1.72 -4.97 -3.57
N GLU A 45 -2.41 -4.00 -2.98
CA GLU A 45 -3.81 -3.69 -3.25
C GLU A 45 -4.00 -2.67 -4.40
N GLY A 46 -3.02 -1.77 -4.60
CA GLY A 46 -3.05 -0.70 -5.60
C GLY A 46 -2.29 -1.01 -6.89
N GLY A 47 -3.02 -1.23 -7.99
CA GLY A 47 -2.43 -1.41 -9.32
C GLY A 47 -1.72 -0.16 -9.85
N GLY A 48 -0.41 -0.05 -9.64
CA GLY A 48 0.43 1.02 -10.21
C GLY A 48 0.52 0.95 -11.73
N ARG A 49 0.11 2.03 -12.43
CA ARG A 49 0.31 2.17 -13.88
C ARG A 49 1.66 2.83 -14.16
N SER A 50 2.63 2.07 -14.66
CA SER A 50 3.88 2.61 -15.21
C SER A 50 3.61 3.33 -16.54
N MET A 51 3.64 4.66 -16.58
CA MET A 51 3.71 5.39 -17.85
C MET A 51 5.17 5.46 -18.33
N ARG A 52 5.45 4.92 -19.52
CA ARG A 52 6.74 5.11 -20.19
C ARG A 52 6.76 6.48 -20.88
N ALA A 53 7.33 7.49 -20.24
CA ALA A 53 7.72 8.72 -20.94
C ALA A 53 8.93 8.43 -21.86
N LYS A 54 8.96 9.02 -23.05
CA LYS A 54 10.12 8.93 -23.95
C LYS A 54 11.19 9.91 -23.47
N VAL A 55 12.33 9.39 -23.02
CA VAL A 55 13.53 10.21 -22.74
C VAL A 55 13.98 10.86 -24.05
N GLN A 56 13.94 12.19 -24.12
CA GLN A 56 14.51 12.95 -25.24
C GLN A 56 15.95 13.34 -24.89
N SER A 57 16.87 13.14 -25.82
CA SER A 57 18.25 13.62 -25.70
C SER A 57 18.30 15.14 -25.94
N GLY A 58 18.84 15.91 -25.00
CA GLY A 58 19.05 17.35 -25.12
C GLY A 58 20.20 17.83 -24.22
N GLU A 59 20.70 19.05 -24.46
CA GLU A 59 21.64 19.71 -23.53
C GLU A 59 20.88 20.10 -22.27
N ILE A 60 21.39 19.66 -21.11
CA ILE A 60 20.87 20.05 -19.80
C ILE A 60 21.56 21.35 -19.43
N ASP A 61 20.80 22.42 -19.20
CA ASP A 61 21.33 23.65 -18.60
C ASP A 61 21.54 23.40 -17.09
N PRO A 62 22.79 23.32 -16.60
CA PRO A 62 23.05 23.06 -15.19
C PRO A 62 22.60 24.21 -14.29
N SER A 63 22.46 25.42 -14.84
CA SER A 63 22.05 26.61 -14.08
C SER A 63 20.54 26.71 -13.87
N ALA A 64 19.76 25.93 -14.62
CA ALA A 64 18.30 25.86 -14.50
C ALA A 64 17.82 24.73 -13.56
N GLN A 65 18.75 23.97 -12.97
CA GLN A 65 18.42 22.87 -12.06
C GLN A 65 18.40 23.35 -10.60
N PRO A 66 17.52 22.79 -9.76
CA PRO A 66 17.62 22.91 -8.31
C PRO A 66 19.04 22.57 -7.83
N TYR A 67 19.61 23.39 -6.93
CA TYR A 67 20.91 23.13 -6.32
C TYR A 67 20.84 23.25 -4.80
N PHE A 68 21.70 22.50 -4.13
CA PHE A 68 21.78 22.45 -2.68
C PHE A 68 23.05 23.12 -2.19
N GLU A 69 22.92 23.96 -1.18
CA GLU A 69 24.04 24.61 -0.50
C GLU A 69 23.88 24.41 1.02
N ASN A 70 24.81 23.66 1.63
CA ASN A 70 24.82 23.38 3.08
C ASN A 70 23.48 22.83 3.61
N GLY A 71 22.89 21.85 2.91
CA GLY A 71 21.60 21.26 3.30
C GLY A 71 20.39 22.15 3.06
N LYS A 72 20.51 23.21 2.24
CA LYS A 72 19.40 24.14 1.91
C LYS A 72 19.21 24.22 0.41
N LEU A 73 17.96 24.19 -0.04
CA LEU A 73 17.63 24.41 -1.43
C LEU A 73 17.85 25.89 -1.79
N TYR A 74 18.61 26.15 -2.86
CA TYR A 74 19.01 27.49 -3.31
C TYR A 74 19.73 28.34 -2.23
N GLY A 75 20.26 27.72 -1.18
CA GLY A 75 20.90 28.41 -0.05
C GLY A 75 19.93 29.25 0.82
N GLN A 76 18.61 29.10 0.64
CA GLN A 76 17.61 29.85 1.40
C GLN A 76 17.53 29.37 2.86
N ASP A 77 17.63 30.30 3.82
CA ASP A 77 17.53 30.02 5.25
C ASP A 77 16.17 30.47 5.79
N PHE A 78 15.37 29.52 6.26
CA PHE A 78 14.01 29.79 6.76
C PHE A 78 13.98 30.84 7.86
N GLN A 79 14.85 30.72 8.89
CA GLN A 79 14.81 31.60 10.05
C GLN A 79 15.22 33.03 9.68
N ALA A 80 16.29 33.20 8.91
CA ALA A 80 16.76 34.51 8.46
C ALA A 80 15.72 35.21 7.56
N LEU A 81 15.11 34.48 6.62
CA LEU A 81 14.09 35.04 5.73
C LEU A 81 12.80 35.38 6.48
N ARG A 82 12.40 34.56 7.47
CA ARG A 82 11.25 34.83 8.33
C ARG A 82 11.49 36.07 9.19
N GLU A 83 12.64 36.17 9.85
CA GLU A 83 13.00 37.34 10.67
C GLU A 83 13.02 38.62 9.84
N GLU A 84 13.55 38.59 8.62
CA GLU A 84 13.57 39.72 7.69
C GLU A 84 12.14 40.14 7.28
N ALA A 85 11.29 39.17 6.93
CA ALA A 85 9.91 39.42 6.53
C ALA A 85 9.05 39.96 7.70
N VAL A 86 9.23 39.42 8.90
CA VAL A 86 8.58 39.95 10.12
C VAL A 86 9.07 41.37 10.41
N ALA A 87 10.36 41.65 10.28
CA ALA A 87 10.93 42.97 10.54
C ALA A 87 10.50 44.03 9.51
N SER A 88 10.34 43.65 8.23
CA SER A 88 9.88 44.53 7.17
C SER A 88 8.36 44.77 7.21
N GLY A 89 7.60 43.81 7.74
CA GLY A 89 6.15 43.79 7.70
C GLY A 89 5.56 43.41 6.33
N GLU A 90 6.40 42.93 5.41
CA GLU A 90 6.01 42.44 4.10
C GLU A 90 5.97 40.91 4.09
N LEU A 91 4.98 40.32 3.43
CA LEU A 91 4.88 38.86 3.31
C LEU A 91 5.93 38.34 2.31
N PHE A 92 6.61 37.26 2.69
CA PHE A 92 7.61 36.62 1.85
C PHE A 92 7.00 36.17 0.51
N THR A 93 7.70 36.46 -0.57
CA THR A 93 7.40 35.96 -1.92
C THR A 93 8.65 35.28 -2.43
N ASP A 94 8.53 34.02 -2.80
CA ASP A 94 9.65 33.15 -3.11
C ASP A 94 10.24 33.51 -4.49
N PRO A 95 11.48 34.02 -4.55
CA PRO A 95 12.09 34.40 -5.82
C PRO A 95 12.47 33.17 -6.66
N GLU A 96 12.69 32.01 -6.03
CA GLU A 96 13.14 30.79 -6.70
C GLU A 96 11.97 29.91 -7.17
N PHE A 97 10.77 30.14 -6.65
CA PHE A 97 9.55 29.44 -7.06
C PHE A 97 8.37 30.42 -7.15
N PRO A 98 8.40 31.34 -8.13
CA PRO A 98 7.45 32.45 -8.19
C PRO A 98 6.03 31.97 -8.43
N PRO A 99 5.00 32.72 -7.97
CA PRO A 99 3.59 32.39 -8.19
C PRO A 99 3.15 32.70 -9.64
N ASP A 100 3.76 32.04 -10.62
CA ASP A 100 3.49 32.21 -12.05
C ASP A 100 3.41 30.86 -12.79
N GLU A 101 3.26 30.91 -14.13
CA GLU A 101 3.12 29.71 -14.98
C GLU A 101 4.33 28.77 -14.92
N LYS A 102 5.54 29.27 -14.68
CA LYS A 102 6.77 28.48 -14.73
C LYS A 102 6.85 27.46 -13.60
N SER A 103 6.27 27.81 -12.45
CA SER A 103 6.18 26.92 -11.29
C SER A 103 5.13 25.81 -11.50
N LEU A 104 4.20 25.98 -12.45
CA LEU A 104 3.15 25.00 -12.73
C LEU A 104 3.51 24.04 -13.85
N TYR A 105 3.88 24.56 -15.02
CA TYR A 105 4.04 23.76 -16.24
C TYR A 105 5.31 24.14 -16.99
N PHE A 106 6.02 23.13 -17.52
CA PHE A 106 7.17 23.31 -18.39
C PHE A 106 6.87 22.94 -19.85
N SER A 107 5.84 22.12 -20.10
CA SER A 107 5.59 21.52 -21.41
C SER A 107 4.56 22.28 -22.25
N GLU A 108 3.51 22.80 -21.63
CA GLU A 108 2.42 23.52 -22.28
C GLU A 108 1.97 24.70 -21.39
N SER A 109 1.50 25.78 -22.01
CA SER A 109 0.81 26.84 -21.27
C SER A 109 -0.44 26.28 -20.61
N ALA A 110 -0.73 26.72 -19.38
CA ALA A 110 -1.87 26.22 -18.63
C ALA A 110 -3.16 26.30 -19.50
N PRO A 111 -3.92 25.21 -19.65
CA PRO A 111 -5.11 25.20 -20.51
C PRO A 111 -6.24 26.11 -20.01
N TYR A 112 -6.09 26.68 -18.80
CA TYR A 112 -7.05 27.52 -18.12
C TYR A 112 -6.35 28.65 -17.36
N SER A 113 -7.10 29.72 -17.03
CA SER A 113 -6.64 30.76 -16.11
C SER A 113 -6.59 30.21 -14.68
N PHE A 114 -5.46 30.36 -14.00
CA PHE A 114 -5.29 30.03 -12.59
C PHE A 114 -4.96 31.31 -11.79
N GLU A 115 -5.23 31.27 -10.50
CA GLU A 115 -4.99 32.36 -9.56
C GLU A 115 -4.12 31.84 -8.42
N TRP A 116 -3.05 32.55 -8.08
CA TRP A 116 -2.27 32.23 -6.89
C TRP A 116 -2.81 33.05 -5.73
N MET A 117 -3.30 32.36 -4.70
CA MET A 117 -3.90 33.00 -3.52
C MET A 117 -3.24 32.47 -2.26
N ARG A 118 -3.13 33.32 -1.24
CA ARG A 118 -2.67 32.90 0.08
C ARG A 118 -3.82 32.26 0.88
N PRO A 119 -3.52 31.35 1.80
CA PRO A 119 -4.46 30.79 2.76
C PRO A 119 -5.41 31.80 3.42
N LYS A 120 -4.89 32.93 3.88
CA LYS A 120 -5.68 34.01 4.51
C LYS A 120 -6.65 34.73 3.56
N GLU A 121 -6.55 34.49 2.26
CA GLU A 121 -7.49 34.98 1.24
C GLU A 121 -8.54 33.92 0.85
N LEU A 122 -8.31 32.67 1.22
CA LEU A 122 -9.13 31.52 0.87
C LEU A 122 -10.08 31.11 1.99
N VAL A 123 -9.59 31.11 3.24
CA VAL A 123 -10.32 30.60 4.40
C VAL A 123 -10.18 31.53 5.60
N ASP A 124 -11.18 31.51 6.49
CA ASP A 124 -11.29 32.43 7.62
C ASP A 124 -10.24 32.15 8.72
N ASN A 125 -9.91 30.87 8.95
CA ASN A 125 -8.99 30.45 10.02
C ASN A 125 -7.98 29.42 9.51
N PRO A 126 -7.02 29.82 8.65
CA PRO A 126 -6.02 28.89 8.14
C PRO A 126 -5.15 28.35 9.27
N MET A 127 -4.97 27.04 9.28
CA MET A 127 -4.18 26.28 10.24
C MET A 127 -3.21 25.39 9.48
N LEU A 128 -2.02 25.17 10.04
CA LEU A 128 -1.10 24.21 9.46
C LEU A 128 -1.64 22.80 9.66
N PHE A 129 -2.05 22.49 10.90
CA PHE A 129 -2.71 21.24 11.28
C PHE A 129 -3.99 21.53 12.06
N GLU A 130 -5.06 20.78 11.80
CA GLU A 130 -6.30 20.84 12.59
C GLU A 130 -6.54 19.51 13.29
N GLY A 131 -6.23 19.45 14.60
CA GLY A 131 -6.28 18.18 15.35
C GLY A 131 -5.09 17.24 15.10
N GLY A 132 -4.10 17.71 14.33
CA GLY A 132 -2.88 16.97 13.96
C GLY A 132 -3.04 16.27 12.62
N ALA A 133 -1.92 15.98 11.95
CA ALA A 133 -1.95 15.35 10.64
C ALA A 133 -2.47 13.91 10.66
N SER A 134 -3.28 13.59 9.67
CA SER A 134 -3.97 12.34 9.48
C SER A 134 -3.99 11.97 8.00
N ARG A 135 -4.01 10.67 7.71
CA ARG A 135 -4.14 10.17 6.33
C ARG A 135 -5.43 10.63 5.63
N PHE A 136 -6.44 11.03 6.40
CA PHE A 136 -7.72 11.50 5.89
C PHE A 136 -7.67 12.95 5.36
N ASP A 137 -6.57 13.64 5.60
CA ASP A 137 -6.35 15.04 5.20
C ASP A 137 -5.78 15.13 3.78
N ILE A 138 -5.59 13.99 3.11
CA ILE A 138 -4.90 13.89 1.83
C ILE A 138 -5.94 13.58 0.74
N ASN A 139 -6.38 14.62 0.03
CA ASN A 139 -7.22 14.46 -1.16
C ASN A 139 -6.47 14.87 -2.42
N GLN A 140 -6.56 14.03 -3.45
CA GLN A 140 -5.94 14.30 -4.74
C GLN A 140 -6.64 15.43 -5.48
N GLY A 141 -5.84 16.38 -5.97
CA GLY A 141 -6.29 17.42 -6.89
C GLY A 141 -6.22 16.99 -8.36
N GLU A 142 -6.02 17.95 -9.26
CA GLU A 142 -6.01 17.73 -10.72
C GLU A 142 -4.68 17.17 -11.26
N LEU A 143 -3.67 16.96 -10.40
CA LEU A 143 -2.34 16.48 -10.78
C LEU A 143 -2.25 14.94 -10.75
N GLY A 144 -1.43 14.38 -11.65
CA GLY A 144 -1.19 12.94 -11.77
C GLY A 144 -0.14 12.40 -10.80
N ASP A 145 -0.20 12.80 -9.54
CA ASP A 145 0.81 12.61 -8.51
C ASP A 145 0.33 11.72 -7.35
N CYS A 146 -0.71 10.89 -7.55
CA CYS A 146 -1.25 9.96 -6.55
C CYS A 146 -0.19 9.09 -5.83
N TRP A 147 0.97 8.88 -6.46
CA TRP A 147 2.12 8.20 -5.88
C TRP A 147 2.70 8.94 -4.65
N LEU A 148 2.72 10.28 -4.68
CA LEU A 148 3.17 11.16 -3.61
C LEU A 148 2.18 11.15 -2.45
N LEU A 149 0.88 11.26 -2.76
CA LEU A 149 -0.20 11.20 -1.78
C LEU A 149 -0.17 9.89 -0.99
N ALA A 150 0.03 8.77 -1.68
CA ALA A 150 0.16 7.47 -1.02
C ALA A 150 1.35 7.44 -0.05
N ALA A 151 2.48 8.08 -0.39
CA ALA A 151 3.64 8.16 0.50
C ALA A 151 3.36 9.06 1.71
N LEU A 152 2.77 10.24 1.51
CA LEU A 152 2.37 11.13 2.61
C LEU A 152 1.35 10.46 3.54
N ALA A 153 0.37 9.73 3.02
CA ALA A 153 -0.60 9.01 3.82
C ALA A 153 0.07 7.98 4.74
N ASN A 154 1.09 7.26 4.24
CA ASN A 154 1.90 6.36 5.07
C ASN A 154 2.76 7.13 6.09
N LEU A 155 3.29 8.31 5.71
CA LEU A 155 4.09 9.16 6.59
C LEU A 155 3.29 9.62 7.82
N THR A 156 1.99 9.93 7.68
CA THR A 156 1.13 10.34 8.82
C THR A 156 1.01 9.28 9.91
N LEU A 157 1.27 8.00 9.60
CA LEU A 157 1.26 6.91 10.58
C LEU A 157 2.47 6.96 11.52
N ASN A 158 3.54 7.68 11.16
CA ASN A 158 4.72 7.88 11.97
C ASN A 158 4.97 9.37 12.22
N LYS A 159 4.44 9.88 13.33
CA LYS A 159 4.54 11.30 13.72
C LYS A 159 5.98 11.82 13.79
N LYS A 160 6.95 10.99 14.19
CA LYS A 160 8.36 11.41 14.27
C LYS A 160 8.94 11.72 12.89
N LEU A 161 8.68 10.85 11.91
CA LEU A 161 9.11 11.07 10.53
C LEU A 161 8.30 12.19 9.86
N LEU A 162 7.00 12.26 10.14
CA LEU A 162 6.17 13.36 9.66
C LEU A 162 6.71 14.72 10.12
N TYR A 163 6.97 14.90 11.42
CA TYR A 163 7.48 16.18 11.95
C TYR A 163 8.93 16.46 11.58
N ARG A 164 9.64 15.45 11.07
CA ARG A 164 10.91 15.67 10.39
C ARG A 164 10.69 16.33 9.03
N VAL A 165 9.70 15.88 8.25
CA VAL A 165 9.37 16.45 6.93
C VAL A 165 8.62 17.78 7.03
N VAL A 166 7.70 17.89 7.99
CA VAL A 166 6.87 19.08 8.26
C VAL A 166 7.17 19.59 9.67
N PRO A 167 8.17 20.46 9.84
CA PRO A 167 8.53 21.03 11.13
C PRO A 167 7.36 21.74 11.82
N LEU A 168 7.36 21.71 13.15
CA LEU A 168 6.29 22.27 14.00
C LEU A 168 6.56 23.73 14.43
N ASP A 169 7.67 24.32 14.03
CA ASP A 169 8.10 25.69 14.39
C ASP A 169 7.53 26.77 13.45
N GLN A 170 6.48 26.43 12.70
CA GLN A 170 5.81 27.29 11.73
C GLN A 170 4.29 27.32 11.95
N SER A 171 3.66 28.47 11.70
CA SER A 171 2.25 28.70 12.01
C SER A 171 1.64 29.83 11.16
N PHE A 172 0.32 29.81 11.01
CA PHE A 172 -0.45 30.92 10.41
C PHE A 172 -0.81 32.02 11.42
N THR A 173 -0.63 31.76 12.72
CA THR A 173 -1.02 32.66 13.80
C THR A 173 0.16 33.38 14.44
N GLU A 174 1.15 32.62 14.91
CA GLU A 174 2.36 33.14 15.56
C GLU A 174 3.46 33.44 14.53
N ASP A 175 4.06 34.63 14.62
CA ASP A 175 5.15 35.10 13.74
C ASP A 175 4.95 34.86 12.23
N TYR A 176 3.68 34.93 11.80
CA TYR A 176 3.31 34.70 10.43
C TYR A 176 3.88 35.79 9.50
N ALA A 177 4.67 35.34 8.52
CA ALA A 177 5.22 36.17 7.45
C ALA A 177 4.98 35.59 6.04
N GLY A 178 4.03 34.66 5.90
CA GLY A 178 3.71 34.03 4.61
C GLY A 178 4.83 33.15 4.06
N ILE A 179 5.63 32.55 4.95
CA ILE A 179 6.79 31.71 4.69
C ILE A 179 6.70 30.42 5.51
N PHE A 180 7.04 29.30 4.90
CA PHE A 180 7.05 27.96 5.49
C PHE A 180 8.27 27.18 4.99
N HIS A 181 8.62 26.09 5.66
CA HIS A 181 9.69 25.19 5.23
C HIS A 181 9.36 23.73 5.50
N PHE A 182 10.05 22.86 4.75
CA PHE A 182 9.89 21.41 4.75
C PHE A 182 11.25 20.75 4.56
N GLN A 183 11.41 19.52 5.04
CA GLN A 183 12.67 18.79 4.91
C GLN A 183 12.47 17.52 4.09
N PHE A 184 13.29 17.35 3.06
CA PHE A 184 13.28 16.16 2.22
C PHE A 184 14.68 15.56 2.16
N TRP A 185 14.75 14.24 2.22
CA TRP A 185 15.98 13.51 1.99
C TRP A 185 16.31 13.53 0.51
N GLN A 186 17.48 14.02 0.14
CA GLN A 186 17.99 14.00 -1.23
C GLN A 186 19.42 13.49 -1.23
N TYR A 187 19.63 12.39 -1.94
CA TYR A 187 20.95 11.84 -2.25
C TYR A 187 21.91 11.67 -1.05
N GLY A 188 21.38 11.37 0.14
CA GLY A 188 22.18 11.15 1.35
C GLY A 188 22.13 12.27 2.39
N GLU A 189 21.45 13.38 2.10
CA GLU A 189 21.37 14.55 2.98
C GLU A 189 19.93 15.03 3.15
N TRP A 190 19.61 15.56 4.34
CA TRP A 190 18.34 16.28 4.55
C TRP A 190 18.47 17.69 3.98
N ILE A 191 17.58 18.02 3.06
CA ILE A 191 17.52 19.33 2.41
C ILE A 191 16.31 20.10 2.93
N ASP A 192 16.57 21.28 3.48
CA ASP A 192 15.57 22.25 3.89
C ASP A 192 15.07 23.04 2.67
N VAL A 193 13.75 23.04 2.48
CA VAL A 193 13.06 23.66 1.35
C VAL A 193 12.11 24.72 1.87
N VAL A 194 12.48 25.99 1.67
CA VAL A 194 11.67 27.16 2.01
C VAL A 194 10.66 27.43 0.89
N ILE A 195 9.43 27.79 1.22
CA ILE A 195 8.41 28.26 0.28
C ILE A 195 7.65 29.46 0.85
N ASP A 196 7.09 30.29 -0.03
CA ASP A 196 5.96 31.14 0.37
C ASP A 196 4.64 30.33 0.42
N ASP A 197 3.57 30.92 0.95
CA ASP A 197 2.26 30.27 1.05
C ASP A 197 1.28 30.59 -0.09
N PHE A 198 1.73 31.14 -1.22
CA PHE A 198 0.85 31.23 -2.39
C PHE A 198 0.50 29.82 -2.91
N LEU A 199 -0.78 29.51 -3.06
CA LEU A 199 -1.24 28.22 -3.57
C LEU A 199 -1.99 28.39 -4.89
N PRO A 200 -1.84 27.45 -5.86
CA PRO A 200 -2.59 27.47 -7.11
C PRO A 200 -4.07 27.19 -6.90
N THR A 201 -4.92 28.10 -7.37
CA THR A 201 -6.37 28.03 -7.21
C THR A 201 -7.13 28.26 -8.52
N ARG A 202 -8.38 27.79 -8.54
CA ARG A 202 -9.34 28.04 -9.61
C ARG A 202 -10.72 28.29 -9.04
N GLY A 203 -11.23 29.50 -9.23
CA GLY A 203 -12.53 29.90 -8.69
C GLY A 203 -12.56 29.87 -7.15
N GLY A 204 -11.47 30.31 -6.52
CA GLY A 204 -11.33 30.35 -5.05
C GLY A 204 -11.16 28.98 -4.39
N LYS A 205 -10.81 27.93 -5.13
CA LYS A 205 -10.54 26.58 -4.60
C LYS A 205 -9.16 26.10 -4.98
N LEU A 206 -8.49 25.38 -4.08
CA LEU A 206 -7.21 24.73 -4.33
C LEU A 206 -7.33 23.75 -5.50
N MET A 207 -6.34 23.78 -6.41
CA MET A 207 -6.34 22.89 -7.59
C MET A 207 -5.68 21.54 -7.32
N PHE A 208 -4.68 21.52 -6.44
CA PHE A 208 -3.85 20.35 -6.17
C PHE A 208 -4.21 19.72 -4.81
N MET A 209 -3.26 19.09 -4.13
CA MET A 209 -3.51 18.40 -2.87
C MET A 209 -4.13 19.34 -1.84
N HIS A 210 -5.15 18.85 -1.13
CA HIS A 210 -5.84 19.60 -0.08
C HIS A 210 -6.49 18.67 0.95
N SER A 211 -6.72 19.20 2.15
CA SER A 211 -7.52 18.53 3.17
C SER A 211 -9.01 18.62 2.88
N ALA A 212 -9.76 17.69 3.46
CA ALA A 212 -11.22 17.76 3.46
C ALA A 212 -11.68 18.89 4.39
N ASP A 213 -10.87 19.24 5.39
CA ASP A 213 -11.02 20.49 6.14
C ASP A 213 -10.37 21.63 5.35
N GLU A 214 -11.14 22.65 5.00
CA GLU A 214 -10.65 23.79 4.22
C GLU A 214 -9.64 24.63 5.03
N ASN A 215 -9.67 24.56 6.37
CA ASN A 215 -8.74 25.30 7.22
C ASN A 215 -7.36 24.64 7.31
N GLU A 216 -7.22 23.35 6.99
CA GLU A 216 -5.98 22.60 7.16
C GLU A 216 -5.15 22.53 5.88
N LEU A 217 -3.91 23.05 5.93
CA LEU A 217 -3.16 23.38 4.71
C LEU A 217 -1.77 22.76 4.60
N TRP A 218 -1.33 21.93 5.56
CA TRP A 218 -0.02 21.28 5.47
C TRP A 218 0.15 20.42 4.21
N THR A 219 -0.93 19.77 3.73
CA THR A 219 -0.89 18.91 2.54
C THR A 219 -0.64 19.70 1.25
N ALA A 220 -1.29 20.85 1.11
CA ALA A 220 -1.08 21.75 -0.02
C ALA A 220 0.34 22.36 -0.01
N LEU A 221 0.82 22.73 1.18
CA LEU A 221 2.15 23.34 1.33
C LEU A 221 3.29 22.32 1.13
N VAL A 222 3.17 21.10 1.65
CA VAL A 222 4.21 20.07 1.45
C VAL A 222 4.30 19.65 -0.01
N GLU A 223 3.17 19.53 -0.72
CA GLU A 223 3.16 19.29 -2.16
C GLU A 223 3.86 20.42 -2.91
N LYS A 224 3.60 21.68 -2.56
CA LYS A 224 4.29 22.84 -3.16
C LYS A 224 5.80 22.79 -2.93
N ALA A 225 6.24 22.50 -1.71
CA ALA A 225 7.67 22.39 -1.40
C ALA A 225 8.33 21.26 -2.20
N TYR A 226 7.63 20.14 -2.34
CA TYR A 226 8.10 19.02 -3.17
C TYR A 226 8.11 19.36 -4.67
N ALA A 227 7.12 20.10 -5.16
CA ALA A 227 7.10 20.63 -6.53
C ALA A 227 8.27 21.57 -6.80
N LYS A 228 8.59 22.45 -5.84
CA LYS A 228 9.77 23.33 -5.91
C LYS A 228 11.07 22.54 -5.95
N LEU A 229 11.21 21.53 -5.10
CA LEU A 229 12.38 20.64 -5.08
C LEU A 229 12.64 19.98 -6.44
N HIS A 230 11.57 19.61 -7.15
CA HIS A 230 11.61 19.01 -8.49
C HIS A 230 11.42 20.02 -9.64
N GLY A 231 11.43 21.32 -9.34
CA GLY A 231 11.40 22.44 -10.27
C GLY A 231 10.02 22.92 -10.75
N SER A 232 8.97 22.10 -10.71
CA SER A 232 7.59 22.51 -11.04
C SER A 232 6.56 21.49 -10.56
N TYR A 233 5.28 21.88 -10.47
CA TYR A 233 4.19 20.92 -10.22
C TYR A 233 4.10 19.86 -11.32
N GLU A 234 4.29 20.24 -12.58
CA GLU A 234 4.26 19.28 -13.69
C GLU A 234 5.34 18.19 -13.58
N SER A 235 6.47 18.49 -12.94
CA SER A 235 7.54 17.51 -12.68
C SER A 235 7.09 16.36 -11.77
N LEU A 236 6.02 16.54 -10.98
CA LEU A 236 5.49 15.50 -10.09
C LEU A 236 4.61 14.47 -10.82
N LYS A 237 4.33 14.66 -12.12
CA LYS A 237 3.54 13.70 -12.89
C LYS A 237 4.35 12.41 -13.14
N GLY A 238 3.84 11.29 -12.63
CA GLY A 238 4.32 9.95 -13.01
C GLY A 238 5.54 9.42 -12.24
N GLY A 239 5.70 9.77 -10.96
CA GLY A 239 6.67 9.16 -10.06
C GLY A 239 6.21 7.83 -9.43
N SER A 240 6.96 7.34 -8.45
CA SER A 240 6.66 6.08 -7.74
C SER A 240 6.59 6.29 -6.23
N THR A 241 5.63 5.68 -5.53
CA THR A 241 5.51 5.88 -4.07
C THR A 241 6.77 5.47 -3.30
N GLY A 242 7.54 4.50 -3.81
CA GLY A 242 8.83 4.14 -3.22
C GLY A 242 9.87 5.27 -3.31
N GLU A 243 9.85 6.09 -4.35
CA GLU A 243 10.71 7.28 -4.49
C GLU A 243 10.34 8.35 -3.45
N ALA A 244 9.05 8.71 -3.35
CA ALA A 244 8.61 9.66 -2.33
C ALA A 244 8.89 9.15 -0.90
N MET A 245 8.75 7.85 -0.64
CA MET A 245 9.07 7.29 0.67
C MET A 245 10.56 7.42 1.02
N VAL A 246 11.47 7.25 0.05
CA VAL A 246 12.90 7.53 0.28
C VAL A 246 13.07 9.00 0.64
N ASP A 247 12.45 9.90 -0.12
CA ASP A 247 12.58 11.35 0.09
C ASP A 247 11.96 11.82 1.42
N PHE A 248 10.98 11.10 1.97
CA PHE A 248 10.35 11.43 3.25
C PHE A 248 11.00 10.78 4.47
N THR A 249 11.79 9.71 4.28
CA THR A 249 12.29 8.91 5.40
C THR A 249 13.82 8.78 5.43
N GLY A 250 14.48 9.02 4.31
CA GLY A 250 15.90 8.70 4.10
C GLY A 250 16.21 7.22 4.03
N GLN A 251 15.21 6.34 4.10
CA GLN A 251 15.40 4.89 4.09
C GLN A 251 15.27 4.34 2.68
N ILE A 252 16.17 3.42 2.31
CA ILE A 252 16.19 2.78 1.01
C ILE A 252 15.59 1.38 1.12
N PRO A 253 14.48 1.06 0.43
CA PRO A 253 13.88 -0.26 0.50
C PRO A 253 14.73 -1.27 -0.28
N LEU A 254 15.29 -2.23 0.45
CA LEU A 254 16.06 -3.35 -0.10
C LEU A 254 15.31 -4.67 0.07
N VAL A 255 15.45 -5.55 -0.91
CA VAL A 255 14.94 -6.92 -0.86
C VAL A 255 16.12 -7.88 -0.82
N ARG A 256 16.13 -8.77 0.16
CA ARG A 256 17.09 -9.87 0.26
C ARG A 256 16.55 -11.09 -0.44
N ILE A 257 17.29 -11.60 -1.41
CA ILE A 257 16.87 -12.71 -2.29
C ILE A 257 17.93 -13.77 -2.26
N ARG A 258 17.51 -15.04 -2.32
CA ARG A 258 18.42 -16.17 -2.45
C ARG A 258 18.12 -16.98 -3.69
N ASN A 259 19.11 -17.14 -4.55
CA ASN A 259 19.10 -18.11 -5.62
C ASN A 259 19.27 -19.53 -5.02
N PRO A 260 18.26 -20.43 -5.12
CA PRO A 260 18.33 -21.76 -4.52
C PRO A 260 19.43 -22.68 -5.10
N TRP A 261 20.00 -22.35 -6.26
CA TRP A 261 21.12 -23.10 -6.83
C TRP A 261 22.44 -22.86 -6.10
N GLY A 262 22.54 -21.80 -5.28
CA GLY A 262 23.71 -21.47 -4.47
C GLY A 262 25.01 -21.37 -5.29
N ASN A 263 24.89 -20.89 -6.53
CA ASN A 263 26.02 -20.69 -7.43
C ASN A 263 26.30 -19.19 -7.61
N GLU A 264 27.47 -18.86 -8.15
CA GLU A 264 27.99 -17.50 -8.37
C GLU A 264 27.13 -16.63 -9.33
N ALA A 265 25.96 -17.10 -9.76
CA ALA A 265 25.01 -16.33 -10.56
C ALA A 265 24.14 -15.44 -9.65
N GLU A 266 24.80 -14.45 -9.05
CA GLU A 266 24.19 -13.43 -8.19
C GLU A 266 23.87 -12.15 -8.98
N TRP A 267 23.04 -11.29 -8.39
CA TRP A 267 22.74 -9.97 -8.91
C TRP A 267 24.01 -9.11 -9.01
N ASN A 268 24.17 -8.36 -10.09
CA ASN A 268 25.36 -7.53 -10.36
C ASN A 268 25.04 -6.04 -10.56
N GLY A 269 23.82 -5.62 -10.19
CA GLY A 269 23.41 -4.22 -10.21
C GLY A 269 23.58 -3.55 -8.85
N ALA A 270 22.85 -2.45 -8.65
CA ALA A 270 22.87 -1.70 -7.39
C ALA A 270 22.51 -2.61 -6.20
N TRP A 271 23.25 -2.47 -5.10
CA TRP A 271 23.13 -3.26 -3.87
C TRP A 271 23.54 -4.73 -3.99
N SER A 272 24.15 -5.14 -5.10
CA SER A 272 24.89 -6.41 -5.17
C SER A 272 26.04 -6.47 -4.15
N ASP A 273 26.61 -7.64 -3.92
CA ASP A 273 27.67 -7.83 -2.93
C ASP A 273 28.91 -6.95 -3.16
N GLY A 274 29.22 -6.65 -4.42
CA GLY A 274 30.33 -5.77 -4.81
C GLY A 274 29.93 -4.31 -5.03
N SER A 275 28.70 -3.93 -4.70
CA SER A 275 28.14 -2.62 -5.07
C SER A 275 28.73 -1.48 -4.23
N PRO A 276 29.17 -0.37 -4.84
CA PRO A 276 29.69 0.78 -4.09
C PRO A 276 28.63 1.44 -3.19
N GLU A 277 27.35 1.22 -3.45
CA GLU A 277 26.21 1.74 -2.68
C GLU A 277 26.28 1.34 -1.19
N TRP A 278 26.91 0.21 -0.86
CA TRP A 278 27.13 -0.20 0.53
C TRP A 278 28.01 0.77 1.33
N GLN A 279 28.78 1.65 0.67
CA GLN A 279 29.59 2.67 1.36
C GLN A 279 28.75 3.70 2.11
N TYR A 280 27.47 3.87 1.74
CA TYR A 280 26.56 4.82 2.37
C TYR A 280 25.86 4.26 3.61
N ILE A 281 26.03 2.96 3.88
CA ILE A 281 25.48 2.30 5.07
C ILE A 281 26.60 2.12 6.11
N PRO A 282 26.42 2.59 7.35
CA PRO A 282 27.36 2.34 8.44
C PRO A 282 27.62 0.83 8.67
N ASP A 283 28.84 0.47 9.08
CA ASP A 283 29.22 -0.94 9.21
C ASP A 283 28.48 -1.68 10.34
N ASP A 284 28.08 -0.97 11.40
CA ASP A 284 27.24 -1.46 12.49
C ASP A 284 25.83 -1.81 12.02
N GLU A 285 25.23 -1.00 11.12
CA GLU A 285 23.95 -1.35 10.50
C GLU A 285 24.06 -2.60 9.62
N LYS A 286 25.16 -2.77 8.88
CA LYS A 286 25.38 -3.98 8.07
C LYS A 286 25.48 -5.23 8.93
N GLU A 287 26.15 -5.12 10.08
CA GLU A 287 26.27 -6.22 11.04
C GLU A 287 24.90 -6.58 11.66
N ILE A 288 24.10 -5.58 12.04
CA ILE A 288 22.73 -5.77 12.56
C ILE A 288 21.83 -6.47 11.53
N LEU A 289 21.92 -6.05 10.26
CA LEU A 289 21.16 -6.65 9.16
C LEU A 289 21.66 -8.05 8.76
N GLY A 290 22.76 -8.52 9.34
CA GLY A 290 23.35 -9.82 9.06
C GLY A 290 23.81 -9.94 7.60
N ILE A 291 24.26 -8.83 7.00
CA ILE A 291 24.70 -8.81 5.61
C ILE A 291 26.01 -9.58 5.52
N ASN A 292 25.99 -10.65 4.72
CA ASN A 292 27.15 -11.46 4.43
C ASN A 292 27.41 -11.44 2.92
N PHE A 293 28.63 -11.06 2.53
CA PHE A 293 29.06 -11.02 1.14
C PHE A 293 29.70 -12.36 0.74
N GLU A 294 29.00 -13.45 1.04
CA GLU A 294 29.40 -14.81 0.70
C GLU A 294 28.75 -15.22 -0.63
N HIS A 295 29.50 -15.96 -1.46
CA HIS A 295 28.99 -16.52 -2.73
C HIS A 295 28.07 -17.72 -2.49
N ASP A 296 26.99 -17.55 -1.73
CA ASP A 296 26.04 -18.59 -1.34
C ASP A 296 24.70 -18.48 -2.09
N GLY A 297 24.64 -17.59 -3.08
CA GLY A 297 23.48 -17.25 -3.88
C GLY A 297 22.53 -16.24 -3.21
N GLU A 298 22.82 -15.78 -1.99
CA GLU A 298 22.12 -14.64 -1.38
C GLU A 298 22.64 -13.32 -1.97
N PHE A 299 21.73 -12.39 -2.26
CA PHE A 299 22.08 -11.05 -2.69
C PHE A 299 20.98 -10.08 -2.29
N TRP A 300 21.35 -8.81 -2.19
CA TRP A 300 20.39 -7.72 -2.03
C TRP A 300 20.15 -7.01 -3.35
N MET A 301 18.97 -6.43 -3.51
CA MET A 301 18.68 -5.52 -4.60
C MET A 301 17.71 -4.44 -4.15
N SER A 302 17.68 -3.31 -4.86
CA SER A 302 16.68 -2.29 -4.61
C SER A 302 15.27 -2.85 -4.88
N TYR A 303 14.28 -2.44 -4.10
CA TYR A 303 12.88 -2.80 -4.38
C TYR A 303 12.44 -2.37 -5.78
N LYS A 304 12.98 -1.25 -6.27
CA LYS A 304 12.76 -0.76 -7.64
C LYS A 304 13.24 -1.77 -8.70
N ASP A 305 14.43 -2.35 -8.51
CA ASP A 305 14.94 -3.38 -9.41
C ASP A 305 14.16 -4.68 -9.25
N PHE A 306 13.80 -5.06 -8.01
CA PHE A 306 12.96 -6.22 -7.77
C PHE A 306 11.65 -6.15 -8.57
N MET A 307 10.92 -5.03 -8.49
CA MET A 307 9.68 -4.80 -9.26
C MET A 307 9.89 -4.76 -10.78
N LYS A 308 11.11 -4.48 -11.25
CA LYS A 308 11.45 -4.44 -12.68
C LYS A 308 11.81 -5.82 -13.24
N TYR A 309 12.46 -6.67 -12.44
CA TYR A 309 13.01 -7.95 -12.90
C TYR A 309 12.20 -9.17 -12.46
N PHE A 310 11.34 -9.06 -11.44
CA PHE A 310 10.49 -10.14 -10.97
C PHE A 310 9.03 -9.92 -11.39
N ASP A 311 8.45 -10.89 -12.08
CA ASP A 311 7.07 -10.81 -12.58
C ASP A 311 6.03 -11.38 -11.59
N GLN A 312 6.46 -12.25 -10.67
CA GLN A 312 5.57 -12.98 -9.78
C GLN A 312 6.24 -13.29 -8.43
N ILE A 313 5.47 -13.16 -7.36
CA ILE A 313 5.85 -13.54 -6.00
C ILE A 313 4.86 -14.59 -5.53
N GLU A 314 5.35 -15.70 -5.02
CA GLU A 314 4.53 -16.74 -4.39
C GLU A 314 4.88 -16.82 -2.91
N ILE A 315 3.88 -16.57 -2.05
CA ILE A 315 4.04 -16.66 -0.60
C ILE A 315 3.26 -17.88 -0.12
N CYS A 316 3.96 -18.80 0.55
CA CYS A 316 3.38 -20.00 1.11
C CYS A 316 3.24 -19.83 2.62
N ASN A 317 2.04 -19.48 3.09
CA ASN A 317 1.77 -19.39 4.51
C ASN A 317 1.75 -20.80 5.11
N LEU A 318 2.45 -20.99 6.24
CA LEU A 318 2.48 -22.26 6.97
C LEU A 318 1.16 -22.53 7.73
N THR A 319 0.39 -21.47 7.97
CA THR A 319 -0.93 -21.46 8.60
C THR A 319 -1.91 -20.66 7.70
N PRO A 320 -3.24 -20.81 7.87
CA PRO A 320 -4.22 -20.04 7.10
C PRO A 320 -4.29 -18.53 7.47
N ASP A 321 -3.41 -18.08 8.37
CA ASP A 321 -3.29 -16.69 8.79
C ASP A 321 -2.91 -15.79 7.59
N SER A 322 -3.38 -14.54 7.63
CA SER A 322 -2.93 -13.48 6.72
C SER A 322 -1.50 -13.06 7.05
N LEU A 323 -0.83 -12.42 6.09
CA LEU A 323 0.38 -11.65 6.40
C LEU A 323 0.04 -10.35 7.16
N GLU A 324 -1.23 -9.94 7.15
CA GLU A 324 -1.76 -8.75 7.82
C GLU A 324 -2.01 -8.96 9.32
N ASP A 325 -2.07 -10.22 9.78
CA ASP A 325 -2.35 -10.57 11.17
C ASP A 325 -1.06 -10.36 11.99
N SER A 326 -0.75 -9.10 12.30
CA SER A 326 0.52 -8.66 12.91
C SER A 326 0.62 -8.87 14.43
N GLU A 327 -0.33 -9.59 15.03
CA GLU A 327 -0.31 -9.82 16.47
C GLU A 327 0.60 -10.98 16.88
N ALA A 328 1.16 -10.84 18.08
CA ALA A 328 2.10 -11.78 18.69
C ALA A 328 1.64 -13.23 18.52
N PHE A 329 2.58 -14.15 18.31
CA PHE A 329 2.40 -15.60 18.12
C PHE A 329 1.46 -16.30 19.14
N CYS A 330 1.08 -15.62 20.23
CA CYS A 330 0.29 -16.10 21.36
C CYS A 330 -1.23 -16.15 21.10
N ASP A 331 -1.78 -15.23 20.30
CA ASP A 331 -3.24 -14.99 20.20
C ASP A 331 -3.84 -15.31 18.82
N ARG A 332 -3.10 -16.07 17.98
CA ARG A 332 -3.56 -16.42 16.63
C ARG A 332 -4.86 -17.24 16.64
N PRO A 333 -5.78 -16.97 15.70
CA PRO A 333 -7.03 -17.69 15.60
C PRO A 333 -6.78 -19.20 15.37
N ARG A 334 -7.51 -20.03 16.11
CA ARG A 334 -7.52 -21.48 15.87
C ARG A 334 -8.43 -21.79 14.69
N TRP A 335 -7.82 -22.02 13.53
CA TRP A 335 -8.56 -22.46 12.34
C TRP A 335 -9.17 -23.86 12.53
N GLU A 336 -10.48 -23.97 12.36
CA GLU A 336 -11.14 -25.25 12.13
C GLU A 336 -11.01 -25.60 10.64
N VAL A 337 -10.66 -26.87 10.36
CA VAL A 337 -10.47 -27.35 9.00
C VAL A 337 -11.44 -28.48 8.74
N THR A 338 -12.32 -28.28 7.77
CA THR A 338 -13.14 -29.36 7.23
C THR A 338 -12.68 -29.72 5.83
N SER A 339 -12.59 -31.01 5.54
CA SER A 339 -12.12 -31.50 4.25
C SER A 339 -13.00 -32.59 3.65
N TRP A 340 -13.23 -32.53 2.35
CA TRP A 340 -13.94 -33.55 1.59
C TRP A 340 -13.14 -34.01 0.39
N GLU A 341 -13.17 -35.31 0.14
CA GLU A 341 -12.72 -35.87 -1.13
C GLU A 341 -13.90 -36.01 -2.08
N GLY A 342 -13.72 -35.60 -3.33
CA GLY A 342 -14.77 -35.66 -4.35
C GLY A 342 -14.23 -36.07 -5.71
N VAL A 343 -15.16 -36.35 -6.62
CA VAL A 343 -14.84 -36.77 -8.00
C VAL A 343 -15.79 -36.09 -8.99
N TRP A 344 -15.22 -35.52 -10.05
CA TRP A 344 -15.94 -35.16 -11.27
C TRP A 344 -15.95 -36.37 -12.20
N LEU A 345 -17.12 -37.00 -12.35
CA LEU A 345 -17.36 -38.14 -13.22
C LEU A 345 -18.10 -37.66 -14.49
N PRO A 346 -17.58 -37.96 -15.70
CA PRO A 346 -18.28 -37.66 -16.95
C PRO A 346 -19.73 -38.17 -16.94
N ASP A 347 -20.64 -37.38 -17.49
CA ASP A 347 -22.08 -37.64 -17.59
C ASP A 347 -22.82 -37.87 -16.26
N LYS A 348 -22.15 -37.61 -15.12
CA LYS A 348 -22.74 -37.68 -13.77
C LYS A 348 -22.50 -36.38 -13.01
N SER A 349 -21.29 -36.21 -12.50
CA SER A 349 -20.93 -35.10 -11.59
C SER A 349 -19.95 -34.08 -12.21
N ALA A 350 -19.52 -34.29 -13.45
CA ALA A 350 -18.67 -33.34 -14.19
C ALA A 350 -19.51 -32.27 -14.91
N GLY A 351 -20.16 -31.40 -14.13
CA GLY A 351 -21.11 -30.41 -14.66
C GLY A 351 -20.49 -29.21 -15.36
N GLY A 352 -19.17 -29.00 -15.21
CA GLY A 352 -18.46 -27.83 -15.72
C GLY A 352 -18.79 -26.56 -14.93
N CYS A 353 -18.23 -25.41 -15.30
CA CYS A 353 -18.44 -24.15 -14.56
C CYS A 353 -19.81 -23.52 -14.83
N ARG A 354 -20.13 -22.43 -14.12
CA ARG A 354 -21.42 -21.72 -14.19
C ARG A 354 -21.83 -21.22 -15.58
N ASN A 355 -20.90 -21.17 -16.54
CA ASN A 355 -21.19 -20.92 -17.95
C ASN A 355 -22.04 -22.05 -18.58
N ASN A 356 -21.95 -23.25 -18.03
CA ASN A 356 -22.67 -24.45 -18.45
C ASN A 356 -23.89 -24.69 -17.53
N LEU A 357 -24.80 -23.72 -17.47
CA LEU A 357 -25.96 -23.76 -16.57
C LEU A 357 -26.78 -25.05 -16.60
N GLY A 358 -26.91 -25.66 -17.78
CA GLY A 358 -27.69 -26.90 -17.94
C GLY A 358 -27.12 -28.11 -17.19
N SER A 359 -25.83 -28.09 -16.90
CA SER A 359 -25.12 -29.18 -16.20
C SER A 359 -24.46 -28.74 -14.89
N PHE A 360 -24.33 -27.44 -14.64
CA PHE A 360 -23.62 -26.90 -13.46
C PHE A 360 -24.14 -27.48 -12.13
N ALA A 361 -25.46 -27.66 -12.00
CA ALA A 361 -26.09 -28.20 -10.79
C ALA A 361 -25.71 -29.65 -10.49
N SER A 362 -25.18 -30.40 -11.46
CA SER A 362 -24.77 -31.80 -11.27
C SER A 362 -23.41 -31.94 -10.60
N ASN A 363 -22.62 -30.86 -10.50
CA ASN A 363 -21.39 -30.88 -9.72
C ASN A 363 -21.68 -31.21 -8.25
N PRO A 364 -20.72 -31.81 -7.53
CA PRO A 364 -20.84 -32.00 -6.07
C PRO A 364 -21.05 -30.66 -5.37
N GLN A 365 -21.87 -30.65 -4.32
CA GLN A 365 -22.23 -29.46 -3.55
C GLN A 365 -21.95 -29.70 -2.07
N TYR A 366 -21.38 -28.71 -1.40
CA TYR A 366 -21.00 -28.79 0.01
C TYR A 366 -21.63 -27.61 0.75
N LEU A 367 -22.36 -27.88 1.83
CA LEU A 367 -22.95 -26.87 2.69
C LEU A 367 -21.96 -26.53 3.81
N VAL A 368 -21.74 -25.25 4.04
CA VAL A 368 -20.95 -24.71 5.14
C VAL A 368 -21.80 -23.66 5.84
N ASN A 369 -21.94 -23.78 7.15
CA ASN A 369 -22.66 -22.81 7.97
C ASN A 369 -21.68 -22.19 8.97
N VAL A 370 -21.56 -20.87 8.88
CA VAL A 370 -20.72 -20.03 9.76
C VAL A 370 -21.65 -19.22 10.65
N GLU A 371 -21.58 -19.43 11.97
CA GLU A 371 -22.56 -18.87 12.91
C GLU A 371 -22.03 -17.64 13.65
N ASP A 372 -20.76 -17.69 14.04
CA ASP A 372 -20.13 -16.65 14.85
C ASP A 372 -19.20 -15.80 13.98
N PRO A 373 -19.33 -14.45 14.01
CA PRO A 373 -18.33 -13.53 13.47
C PRO A 373 -16.94 -13.74 14.09
N ASP A 374 -15.92 -13.26 13.40
CA ASP A 374 -14.55 -13.30 13.91
C ASP A 374 -14.40 -12.32 15.09
N ASP A 375 -13.60 -12.68 16.11
CA ASP A 375 -13.40 -11.79 17.28
C ASP A 375 -12.35 -10.70 17.01
N SER A 376 -11.64 -10.81 15.88
CA SER A 376 -10.45 -10.05 15.54
C SER A 376 -10.76 -8.69 14.90
N ASP A 377 -12.01 -8.44 14.50
CA ASP A 377 -12.43 -7.17 13.90
C ASP A 377 -13.91 -6.81 14.19
N ASP A 378 -14.23 -5.51 14.03
CA ASP A 378 -15.54 -4.92 14.35
C ASP A 378 -16.51 -4.88 13.14
N ASP A 379 -16.33 -5.74 12.14
CA ASP A 379 -17.14 -5.71 10.91
C ASP A 379 -18.31 -6.70 10.85
N ASP A 380 -18.49 -7.49 11.91
CA ASP A 380 -19.53 -8.52 12.07
C ASP A 380 -19.53 -9.60 10.96
N LEU A 381 -18.39 -9.87 10.32
CA LEU A 381 -18.23 -10.91 9.29
C LEU A 381 -17.47 -12.14 9.80
N CYS A 382 -17.62 -13.24 9.06
CA CYS A 382 -16.89 -14.48 9.25
C CYS A 382 -15.83 -14.65 8.15
N THR A 383 -14.63 -15.09 8.52
CA THR A 383 -13.57 -15.42 7.57
C THR A 383 -13.59 -16.90 7.22
N ILE A 384 -13.72 -17.17 5.92
CA ILE A 384 -13.58 -18.51 5.36
C ILE A 384 -12.53 -18.55 4.26
N ILE A 385 -11.69 -19.58 4.27
CA ILE A 385 -10.74 -19.86 3.19
C ILE A 385 -11.15 -21.17 2.55
N ILE A 386 -11.43 -21.13 1.24
CA ILE A 386 -11.80 -22.30 0.46
C ILE A 386 -10.62 -22.68 -0.42
N SER A 387 -10.17 -23.92 -0.32
CA SER A 387 -9.05 -24.49 -1.08
C SER A 387 -9.52 -25.74 -1.83
N LEU A 388 -9.43 -25.70 -3.16
CA LEU A 388 -9.79 -26.80 -4.06
C LEU A 388 -8.53 -27.33 -4.74
N MET A 389 -8.16 -28.58 -4.44
CA MET A 389 -6.99 -29.26 -5.01
C MET A 389 -7.40 -30.42 -5.90
N GLN A 390 -6.87 -30.52 -7.12
CA GLN A 390 -7.01 -31.71 -7.97
C GLN A 390 -5.93 -32.76 -7.67
N LYS A 391 -6.34 -34.03 -7.56
CA LYS A 391 -5.51 -35.18 -7.15
C LYS A 391 -4.97 -35.93 -8.37
N GLY A 392 -3.77 -36.51 -8.22
CA GLY A 392 -3.23 -37.53 -9.14
C GLY A 392 -2.80 -37.08 -10.54
N ARG A 393 -3.13 -35.85 -10.98
CA ARG A 393 -2.87 -35.40 -12.37
C ARG A 393 -1.41 -35.38 -12.79
N ARG A 394 -0.47 -35.12 -11.88
CA ARG A 394 0.97 -35.16 -12.21
C ARG A 394 1.42 -36.53 -12.72
N ALA A 395 0.80 -37.61 -12.25
CA ALA A 395 1.11 -38.97 -12.68
C ALA A 395 0.53 -39.33 -14.05
N LEU A 396 -0.30 -38.45 -14.65
CA LEU A 396 -0.91 -38.64 -15.97
C LEU A 396 -0.19 -37.84 -17.07
N ARG A 397 0.94 -37.19 -16.73
CA ARG A 397 1.70 -36.37 -17.70
C ARG A 397 2.36 -37.20 -18.80
N ASP A 398 2.75 -38.43 -18.51
CA ASP A 398 3.26 -39.39 -19.48
C ASP A 398 2.17 -39.84 -20.49
N GLU A 399 0.90 -39.81 -20.08
CA GLU A 399 -0.26 -39.99 -20.95
C GLU A 399 -0.65 -38.72 -21.73
N GLY A 400 0.09 -37.62 -21.56
CA GLY A 400 -0.17 -36.33 -22.22
C GLY A 400 -1.31 -35.52 -21.60
N LEU A 401 -1.79 -35.89 -20.41
CA LEU A 401 -2.82 -35.15 -19.68
C LEU A 401 -2.17 -34.19 -18.68
N ASP A 402 -2.48 -32.90 -18.79
CA ASP A 402 -2.01 -31.87 -17.84
C ASP A 402 -3.06 -31.56 -16.75
N MET A 403 -2.81 -30.58 -15.89
CA MET A 403 -3.80 -30.09 -14.92
C MET A 403 -5.10 -29.63 -15.60
N LEU A 404 -6.25 -29.96 -15.00
CA LEU A 404 -7.54 -29.42 -15.42
C LEU A 404 -7.65 -27.96 -15.01
N THR A 405 -8.41 -27.18 -15.76
CA THR A 405 -8.76 -25.81 -15.39
C THR A 405 -9.88 -25.86 -14.35
N ILE A 406 -9.55 -25.64 -13.08
CA ILE A 406 -10.48 -25.82 -11.94
C ILE A 406 -10.83 -24.49 -11.26
N GLY A 407 -11.96 -24.48 -10.56
CA GLY A 407 -12.44 -23.35 -9.76
C GLY A 407 -13.67 -23.73 -8.96
N PHE A 408 -14.21 -22.77 -8.21
CA PHE A 408 -15.41 -23.01 -7.41
C PHE A 408 -16.26 -21.74 -7.29
N ALA A 409 -17.53 -21.94 -6.95
CA ALA A 409 -18.48 -20.87 -6.66
C ALA A 409 -19.15 -21.07 -5.30
N LEU A 410 -19.41 -19.95 -4.62
CA LEU A 410 -20.03 -19.87 -3.31
C LEU A 410 -21.39 -19.19 -3.45
N TYR A 411 -22.44 -19.79 -2.91
CA TYR A 411 -23.81 -19.27 -2.94
C TYR A 411 -24.37 -19.19 -1.54
N TYR A 412 -25.00 -18.06 -1.18
CA TYR A 412 -25.75 -17.96 0.05
C TYR A 412 -27.05 -18.74 -0.06
N VAL A 413 -27.34 -19.58 0.94
CA VAL A 413 -28.53 -20.42 0.99
C VAL A 413 -29.48 -19.85 2.05
N LYS A 414 -30.51 -19.16 1.58
CA LYS A 414 -31.55 -18.63 2.47
C LYS A 414 -32.40 -19.80 2.99
N ASP A 415 -32.49 -19.92 4.32
CA ASP A 415 -33.30 -20.92 5.02
C ASP A 415 -33.00 -22.38 4.59
N PRO A 416 -31.82 -22.93 4.92
CA PRO A 416 -31.37 -24.25 4.45
C PRO A 416 -32.30 -25.41 4.83
N GLY A 417 -33.09 -25.27 5.91
CA GLY A 417 -34.09 -26.29 6.30
C GLY A 417 -35.37 -26.29 5.46
N ALA A 418 -35.61 -25.25 4.65
CA ALA A 418 -36.81 -25.12 3.82
C ALA A 418 -36.55 -25.37 2.33
N ILE A 419 -35.28 -25.37 1.90
CA ILE A 419 -34.89 -25.60 0.51
C ILE A 419 -34.67 -27.08 0.23
N SER A 420 -35.05 -27.53 -0.98
CA SER A 420 -34.72 -28.89 -1.42
C SER A 420 -33.25 -28.97 -1.77
N LEU A 421 -32.56 -29.96 -1.20
CA LEU A 421 -31.17 -30.28 -1.50
C LEU A 421 -31.10 -31.60 -2.30
N PRO A 422 -30.17 -31.75 -3.28
CA PRO A 422 -29.22 -30.77 -3.77
C PRO A 422 -29.88 -29.57 -4.47
N LEU A 423 -29.17 -28.45 -4.50
CA LEU A 423 -29.62 -27.23 -5.19
C LEU A 423 -29.72 -27.50 -6.69
N ASP A 424 -30.81 -27.09 -7.30
CA ASP A 424 -31.11 -27.39 -8.70
C ASP A 424 -30.66 -26.27 -9.66
N THR A 425 -30.86 -26.51 -10.95
CA THR A 425 -30.51 -25.56 -12.01
C THR A 425 -31.26 -24.23 -11.88
N ASP A 426 -32.49 -24.24 -11.36
CA ASP A 426 -33.28 -23.02 -11.19
C ASP A 426 -32.73 -22.16 -10.06
N PHE A 427 -32.31 -22.77 -8.95
CA PHE A 427 -31.57 -22.06 -7.91
C PHE A 427 -30.36 -21.33 -8.48
N PHE A 428 -29.47 -22.01 -9.21
CA PHE A 428 -28.28 -21.37 -9.76
C PHE A 428 -28.57 -20.35 -10.87
N ARG A 429 -29.74 -20.46 -11.53
CA ARG A 429 -30.19 -19.51 -12.56
C ARG A 429 -30.59 -18.17 -11.93
N TYR A 430 -31.32 -18.21 -10.82
CA TYR A 430 -31.92 -17.02 -10.21
C TYR A 430 -31.15 -16.48 -8.99
N THR A 431 -30.21 -17.24 -8.44
CA THR A 431 -29.39 -16.82 -7.30
C THR A 431 -28.02 -16.35 -7.76
N ARG A 432 -27.61 -15.15 -7.32
CA ARG A 432 -26.27 -14.62 -7.55
C ARG A 432 -25.28 -15.29 -6.60
N SER A 433 -24.07 -15.59 -7.07
CA SER A 433 -23.01 -16.12 -6.22
C SER A 433 -22.57 -15.08 -5.18
N ALA A 434 -22.44 -15.49 -3.93
CA ALA A 434 -21.85 -14.69 -2.85
C ALA A 434 -20.33 -14.50 -3.05
N GLY A 435 -19.68 -15.48 -3.67
CA GLY A 435 -18.26 -15.44 -3.99
C GLY A 435 -17.89 -16.50 -5.04
N ARG A 436 -16.68 -16.41 -5.57
CA ARG A 436 -16.09 -17.42 -6.48
C ARG A 436 -14.58 -17.31 -6.45
N SER A 437 -13.87 -18.34 -6.90
CA SER A 437 -12.43 -18.21 -7.14
C SER A 437 -12.16 -17.07 -8.13
N LYS A 438 -11.07 -16.31 -7.93
CA LYS A 438 -10.70 -15.15 -8.78
C LYS A 438 -10.62 -15.51 -10.26
N ALA A 439 -10.08 -16.70 -10.55
CA ALA A 439 -10.04 -17.29 -11.87
C ALA A 439 -10.30 -18.80 -11.79
N PHE A 440 -10.66 -19.37 -12.94
CA PHE A 440 -10.51 -20.79 -13.20
C PHE A 440 -9.12 -20.97 -13.80
N ILE A 441 -8.27 -21.78 -13.17
CA ILE A 441 -6.86 -21.89 -13.53
C ILE A 441 -6.40 -23.34 -13.54
N ASN A 442 -5.47 -23.66 -14.44
CA ASN A 442 -4.89 -24.98 -14.63
C ASN A 442 -3.72 -25.25 -13.68
N MET A 443 -3.92 -24.99 -12.39
CA MET A 443 -2.95 -25.30 -11.32
C MET A 443 -3.45 -26.45 -10.45
N ARG A 444 -2.53 -27.07 -9.68
CA ARG A 444 -2.89 -28.18 -8.78
C ARG A 444 -3.94 -27.78 -7.76
N GLU A 445 -3.90 -26.53 -7.30
CA GLU A 445 -4.78 -26.02 -6.26
C GLU A 445 -5.22 -24.59 -6.58
N VAL A 446 -6.45 -24.26 -6.23
CA VAL A 446 -7.02 -22.91 -6.27
C VAL A 446 -7.60 -22.61 -4.89
N SER A 447 -7.15 -21.51 -4.29
CA SER A 447 -7.57 -21.10 -2.96
C SER A 447 -8.05 -19.65 -2.97
N GLN A 448 -9.07 -19.33 -2.19
CA GLN A 448 -9.59 -17.98 -2.05
C GLN A 448 -10.13 -17.76 -0.63
N ARG A 449 -9.75 -16.62 -0.03
CA ARG A 449 -10.29 -16.10 1.23
C ARG A 449 -11.55 -15.26 0.94
N PHE A 450 -12.56 -15.39 1.78
CA PHE A 450 -13.78 -14.61 1.76
C PHE A 450 -14.10 -14.08 3.16
N ARG A 451 -14.58 -12.85 3.23
CA ARG A 451 -15.30 -12.30 4.37
C ARG A 451 -16.78 -12.35 4.04
N VAL A 452 -17.57 -13.09 4.82
CA VAL A 452 -19.00 -13.31 4.54
C VAL A 452 -19.83 -13.09 5.81
N PRO A 453 -21.06 -12.59 5.71
CA PRO A 453 -21.95 -12.54 6.87
C PRO A 453 -22.21 -13.94 7.46
N PRO A 454 -22.58 -14.04 8.74
CA PRO A 454 -23.04 -15.30 9.32
C PRO A 454 -24.21 -15.91 8.52
N GLY A 455 -24.14 -17.22 8.28
CA GLY A 455 -25.19 -18.00 7.65
C GLY A 455 -24.69 -19.22 6.87
N ALA A 456 -25.61 -19.81 6.10
CA ALA A 456 -25.35 -21.03 5.34
C ALA A 456 -24.97 -20.74 3.89
N TYR A 457 -23.92 -21.40 3.42
CA TYR A 457 -23.34 -21.24 2.10
C TYR A 457 -23.13 -22.59 1.40
N ALA A 458 -23.50 -22.66 0.13
CA ALA A 458 -23.20 -23.81 -0.73
C ALA A 458 -21.97 -23.54 -1.59
N ILE A 459 -20.98 -24.44 -1.49
CA ILE A 459 -19.76 -24.46 -2.28
C ILE A 459 -19.93 -25.48 -3.40
N VAL A 460 -19.73 -25.05 -4.64
CA VAL A 460 -19.80 -25.89 -5.83
C VAL A 460 -18.42 -25.91 -6.51
N PRO A 461 -17.55 -26.90 -6.22
CA PRO A 461 -16.30 -27.09 -6.93
C PRO A 461 -16.54 -27.72 -8.31
N SER A 462 -15.92 -27.16 -9.35
CA SER A 462 -16.07 -27.66 -10.71
C SER A 462 -14.81 -27.49 -11.55
N THR A 463 -14.73 -28.26 -12.62
CA THR A 463 -13.87 -27.96 -13.76
C THR A 463 -14.48 -26.82 -14.60
N PHE A 464 -13.68 -26.20 -15.47
CA PHE A 464 -14.16 -25.16 -16.37
C PHE A 464 -15.10 -25.77 -17.42
N ASN A 465 -14.65 -26.82 -18.11
CA ASN A 465 -15.45 -27.53 -19.09
C ASN A 465 -16.25 -28.67 -18.42
N PRO A 466 -17.46 -28.97 -18.92
CA PRO A 466 -18.20 -30.15 -18.49
C PRO A 466 -17.54 -31.44 -18.99
N ASN A 467 -17.91 -32.57 -18.39
CA ASN A 467 -17.46 -33.92 -18.76
C ASN A 467 -15.95 -34.19 -18.64
N GLU A 468 -15.23 -33.38 -17.86
CA GLU A 468 -13.84 -33.65 -17.50
C GLU A 468 -13.77 -34.56 -16.26
N PHE A 469 -13.04 -35.68 -16.38
CA PHE A 469 -12.78 -36.57 -15.25
C PHE A 469 -11.67 -36.02 -14.36
N GLY A 470 -11.92 -35.94 -13.05
CA GLY A 470 -10.90 -35.59 -12.07
C GLY A 470 -11.31 -35.93 -10.64
N GLN A 471 -10.33 -36.23 -9.80
CA GLN A 471 -10.51 -36.35 -8.36
C GLN A 471 -10.05 -35.06 -7.69
N PHE A 472 -10.69 -34.67 -6.59
CA PHE A 472 -10.34 -33.45 -5.87
C PHE A 472 -10.42 -33.61 -4.35
N LEU A 473 -9.75 -32.69 -3.67
CA LEU A 473 -9.83 -32.44 -2.24
C LEU A 473 -10.30 -31.00 -2.06
N LEU A 474 -11.45 -30.82 -1.42
CA LEU A 474 -11.96 -29.52 -1.00
C LEU A 474 -11.64 -29.34 0.49
N ARG A 475 -11.05 -28.21 0.86
CA ARG A 475 -10.81 -27.80 2.26
C ARG A 475 -11.44 -26.46 2.51
N VAL A 476 -12.07 -26.33 3.66
CA VAL A 476 -12.62 -25.08 4.18
C VAL A 476 -11.99 -24.82 5.52
N PHE A 477 -11.36 -23.66 5.65
CA PHE A 477 -10.80 -23.16 6.90
C PHE A 477 -11.73 -22.06 7.41
N SER A 478 -12.17 -22.15 8.66
CA SER A 478 -12.92 -21.11 9.35
C SER A 478 -12.26 -20.76 10.68
N GLU A 479 -12.24 -19.48 11.04
CA GLU A 479 -11.68 -19.02 12.31
C GLU A 479 -12.55 -19.44 13.50
N LYS A 480 -13.87 -19.41 13.32
CA LYS A 480 -14.85 -19.93 14.27
C LYS A 480 -15.36 -21.31 13.89
N LYS A 481 -16.05 -21.93 14.84
CA LYS A 481 -16.61 -23.26 14.64
C LYS A 481 -17.64 -23.22 13.51
N SER A 482 -17.53 -24.11 12.54
CA SER A 482 -18.47 -24.20 11.42
C SER A 482 -19.08 -25.59 11.32
N THR A 483 -20.38 -25.66 11.00
CA THR A 483 -21.03 -26.95 10.70
C THR A 483 -21.05 -27.14 9.21
N CYS A 484 -20.48 -28.24 8.73
CA CYS A 484 -20.35 -28.50 7.31
C CYS A 484 -20.84 -29.89 6.92
N GLU A 485 -21.54 -29.98 5.78
CA GLU A 485 -22.17 -31.21 5.29
C GLU A 485 -21.99 -31.37 3.77
N SER A 486 -21.76 -32.59 3.30
CA SER A 486 -21.79 -32.92 1.86
C SER A 486 -23.24 -33.14 1.42
N ILE A 487 -23.68 -32.44 0.37
CA ILE A 487 -25.07 -32.47 -0.08
C ILE A 487 -25.32 -33.61 -1.08
N ASN A 488 -24.36 -33.92 -1.94
CA ASN A 488 -24.43 -35.01 -2.92
C ASN A 488 -23.01 -35.55 -3.25
N GLU A 489 -22.86 -36.88 -3.21
CA GLU A 489 -21.65 -37.60 -3.65
C GLU A 489 -21.68 -37.95 -5.14
#